data_AF-A0A316DHP3-F1
#
_entry.id   AF-A0A316DHP3-F1
#
_cell.length_a   1.000
_cell.length_b   1.000
_cell.length_c   1.000
_cell.angle_alpha   90.00
_cell.angle_beta   90.00
_cell.angle_gamma   90.00
#
_symmetry.space_group_name_H-M   'P 1'
#
loop_
_entity.id
_entity.type
_entity.pdbx_description
1 polymer ?
#
loop_
_entity_poly.entity_id
_entity_poly.type
_entity_poly.pdbx_seq_one_letter_code
_entity_poly.pdbx_strand_id
1 'polypeptide(L)'
;MQLHYVTYSPEELNEVKKIFIEYAEFLRIDLCFQNFEQELQTLHKVYNPPQGCIILAKEDEEVLGCIALKPIGEGVCEMKRLYVKPQTRGTGLGRQLVTELINFAKESGYKTMKLDTLTTLESATKLYQSMGFVTTNAYVYNPLDEVLYFELTL
;
A
#
# COMPACT_ATOMS: atom_id res chain seq x y z
N MET A 1 -1.75 11.04 -16.30
CA MET A 1 -1.49 10.37 -15.01
C MET A 1 -0.72 11.25 -14.01
N GLN A 2 -1.20 11.40 -12.76
CA GLN A 2 -0.59 12.15 -11.65
C GLN A 2 -0.71 11.35 -10.33
N LEU A 3 0.23 11.55 -9.40
CA LEU A 3 0.16 10.99 -8.04
C LEU A 3 -0.48 12.02 -7.11
N HIS A 4 -1.45 11.56 -6.31
CA HIS A 4 -2.28 12.40 -5.45
C HIS A 4 -2.24 11.90 -4.01
N TYR A 5 -1.78 12.73 -3.08
CA TYR A 5 -1.81 12.43 -1.65
C TYR A 5 -3.22 12.71 -1.10
N VAL A 6 -3.83 11.70 -0.49
CA VAL A 6 -5.19 11.82 0.06
C VAL A 6 -5.21 12.77 1.24
N THR A 7 -6.11 13.75 1.21
CA THR A 7 -6.34 14.74 2.28
C THR A 7 -7.53 14.41 3.18
N TYR A 8 -8.20 13.29 2.91
CA TYR A 8 -9.35 12.77 3.65
C TYR A 8 -10.62 13.61 3.52
N SER A 9 -10.80 14.28 2.37
CA SER A 9 -12.11 14.84 2.04
C SER A 9 -13.15 13.71 1.88
N PRO A 10 -14.45 13.97 2.08
CA PRO A 10 -15.48 12.95 1.87
C PRO A 10 -15.45 12.31 0.47
N GLU A 11 -15.07 13.08 -0.54
CA GLU A 11 -14.93 12.60 -1.92
C GLU A 11 -13.75 11.65 -2.09
N GLU A 12 -12.56 12.04 -1.63
CA GLU A 12 -11.36 11.21 -1.69
C GLU A 12 -11.51 9.93 -0.87
N LEU A 13 -12.17 10.02 0.29
CA LEU A 13 -12.50 8.83 1.10
C LEU A 13 -13.35 7.84 0.31
N ASN A 14 -14.27 8.32 -0.52
CA ASN A 14 -15.07 7.45 -1.40
C ASN A 14 -14.22 6.83 -2.52
N GLU A 15 -13.27 7.57 -3.08
CA GLU A 15 -12.31 7.05 -4.07
C GLU A 15 -11.42 5.96 -3.48
N VAL A 16 -10.84 6.21 -2.30
CA VAL A 16 -10.01 5.24 -1.57
C VAL A 16 -10.80 3.97 -1.26
N LYS A 17 -12.04 4.10 -0.76
CA LYS A 17 -12.92 2.95 -0.49
C LYS A 17 -13.13 2.11 -1.74
N LYS A 18 -13.45 2.73 -2.88
CA LYS A 18 -13.70 2.01 -4.15
C LYS A 18 -12.47 1.21 -4.58
N ILE A 19 -11.29 1.84 -4.63
CA ILE A 19 -10.08 1.15 -5.11
C ILE A 19 -9.59 0.08 -4.11
N PHE A 20 -9.81 0.27 -2.80
CA PHE A 20 -9.52 -0.74 -1.79
C PHE A 20 -10.46 -1.95 -1.90
N ILE A 21 -11.75 -1.74 -2.17
CA ILE A 21 -12.71 -2.83 -2.42
C ILE A 21 -12.30 -3.59 -3.68
N GLU A 22 -11.94 -2.89 -4.76
CA GLU A 22 -11.47 -3.54 -6.00
C GLU A 22 -10.19 -4.38 -5.75
N TYR A 23 -9.25 -3.87 -4.96
CA TYR A 23 -8.06 -4.61 -4.54
C TYR A 23 -8.43 -5.89 -3.76
N ALA A 24 -9.41 -5.79 -2.85
CA ALA A 24 -9.88 -6.92 -2.05
C ALA A 24 -10.47 -8.03 -2.94
N GLU A 25 -11.35 -7.64 -3.86
CA GLU A 25 -11.96 -8.54 -4.84
C GLU A 25 -10.90 -9.18 -5.75
N PHE A 26 -9.91 -8.40 -6.21
CA PHE A 26 -8.80 -8.90 -7.04
C PHE A 26 -8.02 -10.02 -6.35
N LEU A 27 -7.74 -9.88 -5.05
CA LEU A 27 -6.99 -10.89 -4.31
C LEU A 27 -7.79 -12.18 -4.07
N ARG A 28 -9.11 -12.18 -4.33
CA ARG A 28 -10.03 -13.27 -3.96
C ARG A 28 -9.90 -13.69 -2.49
N ILE A 29 -9.31 -12.83 -1.68
CA ILE A 29 -9.35 -12.96 -0.25
C ILE A 29 -10.75 -12.53 0.09
N ASP A 30 -11.49 -13.42 0.75
CA ASP A 30 -12.71 -13.05 1.42
C ASP A 30 -12.32 -12.06 2.53
N LEU A 31 -12.15 -10.79 2.17
CA LEU A 31 -11.99 -9.67 3.10
C LEU A 31 -13.33 -9.37 3.80
N CYS A 32 -14.34 -10.23 3.61
CA CYS A 32 -15.37 -10.43 4.60
C CYS A 32 -14.70 -10.85 5.92
N PHE A 33 -14.67 -9.94 6.88
CA PHE A 33 -15.39 -10.05 8.14
C PHE A 33 -14.80 -9.02 9.14
N GLN A 34 -15.61 -7.99 9.43
CA GLN A 34 -15.51 -7.00 10.50
C GLN A 34 -14.34 -5.98 10.47
N ASN A 35 -13.12 -6.32 10.04
CA ASN A 35 -11.99 -5.37 10.17
C ASN A 35 -11.79 -4.45 8.96
N PHE A 36 -12.11 -4.85 7.74
CA PHE A 36 -11.89 -4.01 6.56
C PHE A 36 -12.87 -2.84 6.49
N GLU A 37 -14.15 -3.08 6.78
CA GLU A 37 -15.14 -1.99 6.88
C GLU A 37 -14.79 -1.02 8.02
N GLN A 38 -14.30 -1.53 9.15
CA GLN A 38 -13.75 -0.70 10.23
C GLN A 38 -12.48 0.06 9.79
N GLU A 39 -11.57 -0.56 9.04
CA GLU A 39 -10.39 0.10 8.48
C GLU A 39 -10.80 1.23 7.54
N LEU A 40 -11.80 1.03 6.68
CA LEU A 40 -12.37 2.06 5.81
C LEU A 40 -12.99 3.23 6.60
N GLN A 41 -13.53 2.98 7.79
CA GLN A 41 -14.02 4.02 8.71
C GLN A 41 -12.89 4.71 9.48
N THR A 42 -11.73 4.07 9.60
CA THR A 42 -10.59 4.53 10.41
C THR A 42 -9.33 4.82 9.59
N LEU A 43 -9.45 4.99 8.26
CA LEU A 43 -8.34 5.31 7.37
C LEU A 43 -7.53 6.52 7.86
N HIS A 44 -8.22 7.56 8.33
CA HIS A 44 -7.64 8.78 8.90
C HIS A 44 -6.98 8.58 10.27
N LYS A 45 -7.07 7.39 10.88
CA LYS A 45 -6.34 7.04 12.11
C LYS A 45 -5.11 6.20 11.80
N VAL A 46 -5.21 5.36 10.77
CA VAL A 46 -4.17 4.39 10.41
C VAL A 46 -3.12 5.00 9.48
N TYR A 47 -3.55 5.78 8.49
CA TYR A 47 -2.71 6.25 7.38
C TYR A 47 -2.48 7.78 7.38
N ASN A 48 -2.75 8.46 8.48
CA ASN A 48 -2.81 9.92 8.50
C ASN A 48 -1.45 10.61 8.49
N PRO A 49 -1.28 11.71 7.73
CA PRO A 49 -0.12 12.57 7.84
C PRO A 49 0.08 13.12 9.27
N PRO A 50 1.32 13.42 9.69
CA PRO A 50 2.56 13.29 8.92
C PRO A 50 3.18 11.88 8.96
N GLN A 51 2.62 10.96 9.74
CA GLN A 51 3.25 9.65 10.03
C GLN A 51 2.81 8.55 9.04
N GLY A 52 1.70 8.76 8.35
CA GLY A 52 1.21 7.88 7.29
C GLY A 52 0.78 8.67 6.06
N CYS A 53 0.49 7.95 4.99
CA CYS A 53 -0.21 8.53 3.85
C CYS A 53 -0.96 7.45 3.07
N ILE A 54 -1.89 7.91 2.22
CA ILE A 54 -2.43 7.14 1.10
C ILE A 54 -2.15 7.96 -0.15
N ILE A 55 -1.59 7.31 -1.18
CA ILE A 55 -1.31 7.91 -2.48
C ILE A 55 -2.19 7.22 -3.51
N LEU A 56 -2.94 8.00 -4.28
CA LEU A 56 -3.70 7.56 -5.43
C LEU A 56 -2.95 7.92 -6.71
N ALA A 57 -2.90 6.99 -7.66
CA ALA A 57 -2.54 7.31 -9.03
C ALA A 57 -3.82 7.64 -9.79
N LYS A 58 -3.92 8.88 -10.30
CA LYS A 58 -5.09 9.36 -11.05
C LYS A 58 -4.75 9.69 -12.49
N GLU A 59 -5.68 9.45 -13.40
CA GLU A 59 -5.71 10.04 -14.73
C GLU A 59 -7.06 10.71 -14.91
N ASP A 60 -7.04 12.03 -15.03
CA ASP A 60 -8.22 12.88 -14.87
C ASP A 60 -8.94 12.55 -13.54
N GLU A 61 -10.22 12.19 -13.60
CA GLU A 61 -11.03 11.79 -12.44
C GLU A 61 -10.95 10.28 -12.14
N GLU A 62 -10.22 9.50 -12.92
CA GLU A 62 -10.13 8.05 -12.73
C GLU A 62 -8.95 7.67 -11.83
N VAL A 63 -9.23 6.95 -10.74
CA VAL A 63 -8.21 6.27 -9.94
C VAL A 63 -7.75 5.00 -10.66
N LEU A 64 -6.45 4.92 -10.96
CA LEU A 64 -5.80 3.82 -11.66
C LEU A 64 -5.02 2.87 -10.73
N GLY A 65 -4.73 3.32 -9.51
CA GLY A 65 -4.03 2.54 -8.50
C GLY A 65 -3.87 3.29 -7.19
N CYS A 66 -3.39 2.58 -6.18
CA CYS A 66 -3.15 3.14 -4.85
C CYS A 66 -1.96 2.47 -4.16
N ILE A 67 -1.45 3.15 -3.15
CA ILE A 67 -0.52 2.60 -2.16
C ILE A 67 -0.68 3.35 -0.84
N ALA A 68 -0.36 2.71 0.28
CA ALA A 68 -0.49 3.32 1.60
C ALA A 68 0.73 3.03 2.50
N LEU A 69 0.97 3.92 3.45
CA LEU A 69 1.99 3.78 4.47
C LEU A 69 1.41 4.05 5.86
N LYS A 70 1.74 3.19 6.82
CA LYS A 70 1.43 3.41 8.24
C LYS A 70 2.65 3.20 9.14
N PRO A 71 2.76 3.90 10.29
CA PRO A 71 3.76 3.61 11.30
C PRO A 71 3.51 2.24 11.95
N ILE A 72 4.57 1.50 12.27
CA ILE A 72 4.50 0.24 13.05
C ILE A 72 5.48 0.17 14.22
N GLY A 73 6.26 1.22 14.45
CA GLY A 73 7.22 1.30 15.54
C GLY A 73 8.13 2.50 15.38
N GLU A 74 9.04 2.68 16.33
CA GLU A 74 10.01 3.77 16.31
C GLU A 74 10.92 3.65 15.08
N GLY A 75 10.86 4.64 14.18
CA GLY A 75 11.64 4.66 12.95
C GLY A 75 11.25 3.59 11.92
N VAL A 76 10.15 2.83 12.12
CA VAL A 76 9.71 1.78 11.20
C VAL A 76 8.30 2.07 10.66
N CYS A 77 8.19 2.06 9.34
CA CYS A 77 6.91 2.14 8.63
C CYS A 77 6.59 0.84 7.91
N GLU A 78 5.33 0.68 7.55
CA GLU A 78 4.82 -0.45 6.78
C GLU A 78 4.12 0.06 5.53
N MET A 79 4.56 -0.45 4.37
CA MET A 79 3.87 -0.26 3.10
C MET A 79 2.74 -1.28 2.98
N LYS A 80 1.54 -0.80 2.66
CA LYS A 80 0.31 -1.59 2.52
C LYS A 80 -0.43 -1.18 1.25
N ARG A 81 -1.41 -2.01 0.86
CA ARG A 81 -2.45 -1.67 -0.13
C ARG A 81 -1.89 -1.23 -1.49
N LEU A 82 -0.77 -1.78 -1.94
CA LEU A 82 -0.29 -1.56 -3.30
C LEU A 82 -1.22 -2.27 -4.29
N TYR A 83 -1.93 -1.51 -5.10
CA TYR A 83 -2.79 -2.03 -6.15
C TYR A 83 -2.72 -1.15 -7.40
N VAL A 84 -2.69 -1.79 -8.56
CA VAL A 84 -2.78 -1.15 -9.86
C VAL A 84 -3.80 -1.91 -10.69
N LYS A 85 -4.77 -1.16 -11.23
CA LYS A 85 -5.84 -1.69 -12.06
C LYS A 85 -5.27 -2.52 -13.23
N PRO A 86 -5.88 -3.65 -13.60
CA PRO A 86 -5.35 -4.53 -14.65
C PRO A 86 -5.00 -3.83 -15.96
N GLN A 87 -5.80 -2.83 -16.37
CA GLN A 87 -5.65 -2.08 -17.62
C GLN A 87 -4.37 -1.23 -17.68
N THR A 88 -3.79 -0.90 -16.53
CA THR A 88 -2.60 -0.03 -16.43
C THR A 88 -1.36 -0.79 -15.98
N ARG A 89 -1.41 -2.13 -15.91
CA ARG A 89 -0.24 -2.96 -15.60
C ARG A 89 0.76 -2.95 -16.75
N GLY A 90 2.04 -3.14 -16.43
CA GLY A 90 3.13 -3.09 -17.42
C GLY A 90 3.57 -1.69 -17.84
N THR A 91 2.89 -0.63 -17.38
CA THR A 91 3.24 0.78 -17.64
C THR A 91 4.33 1.34 -16.73
N GLY A 92 4.68 0.59 -15.68
CA GLY A 92 5.59 1.05 -14.62
C GLY A 92 4.89 1.77 -13.45
N LEU A 93 3.56 1.90 -13.45
CA LEU A 93 2.81 2.64 -12.42
C LEU A 93 3.05 2.12 -10.99
N GLY A 94 3.10 0.79 -10.79
CA GLY A 94 3.40 0.22 -9.48
C GLY A 94 4.77 0.64 -8.95
N ARG A 95 5.77 0.75 -9.84
CA ARG A 95 7.10 1.24 -9.48
C ARG A 95 7.08 2.71 -9.10
N GLN A 96 6.31 3.53 -9.83
CA GLN A 96 6.15 4.95 -9.51
C GLN A 96 5.53 5.15 -8.12
N LEU A 97 4.45 4.42 -7.82
CA LEU A 97 3.79 4.46 -6.51
C LEU A 97 4.74 4.06 -5.37
N VAL A 98 5.49 2.95 -5.52
CA VAL A 98 6.44 2.51 -4.48
C VAL A 98 7.59 3.49 -4.34
N THR A 99 8.07 4.08 -5.44
CA THR A 99 9.16 5.08 -5.40
C THR A 99 8.73 6.32 -4.62
N GLU A 100 7.54 6.83 -4.92
CA GLU A 100 6.99 7.98 -4.21
C GLU A 100 6.79 7.70 -2.72
N LEU A 101 6.28 6.51 -2.39
CA LEU A 101 6.07 6.13 -0.99
C LEU A 101 7.39 6.00 -0.20
N ILE A 102 8.45 5.50 -0.85
CA ILE A 102 9.79 5.46 -0.25
C ILE A 102 10.33 6.86 0.00
N ASN A 103 10.13 7.79 -0.94
CA ASN A 103 10.55 9.19 -0.77
C ASN A 103 9.82 9.82 0.42
N PHE A 104 8.48 9.69 0.48
CA PHE A 104 7.70 10.13 1.62
C PHE A 104 8.21 9.53 2.93
N ALA A 105 8.52 8.24 2.96
CA ALA A 105 9.02 7.58 4.16
C ALA A 105 10.36 8.16 4.65
N LYS A 106 11.30 8.41 3.72
CA LYS A 106 12.60 9.03 4.03
C LYS A 106 12.43 10.46 4.55
N GLU A 107 11.58 11.26 3.90
CA GLU A 107 11.29 12.65 4.29
C GLU A 107 10.61 12.72 5.67
N SER A 108 9.74 11.76 5.97
CA SER A 108 9.11 11.60 7.29
C SER A 108 10.04 11.00 8.36
N GLY A 109 11.31 10.73 8.03
CA GLY A 109 12.35 10.33 8.98
C GLY A 109 12.41 8.84 9.31
N TYR A 110 11.64 7.99 8.61
CA TYR A 110 11.71 6.54 8.78
C TYR A 110 13.08 5.98 8.38
N LYS A 111 13.49 4.89 9.03
CA LYS A 111 14.76 4.20 8.82
C LYS A 111 14.58 2.83 8.17
N THR A 112 13.41 2.23 8.37
CA THR A 112 13.08 0.93 7.79
C THR A 112 11.65 0.95 7.29
N MET A 113 11.45 0.47 6.05
CA MET A 113 10.13 0.15 5.52
C MET A 113 9.96 -1.37 5.49
N LYS A 114 8.84 -1.87 6.01
CA LYS A 114 8.47 -3.28 5.92
C LYS A 114 7.22 -3.47 5.07
N LEU A 115 7.05 -4.68 4.53
CA LEU A 115 5.83 -5.08 3.84
C LEU A 115 5.62 -6.60 3.98
N ASP A 116 4.38 -7.01 3.78
CA ASP A 116 3.98 -8.39 3.59
C ASP A 116 3.28 -8.55 2.22
N THR A 117 3.44 -9.73 1.60
CA THR A 117 2.83 -10.04 0.30
C THR A 117 2.57 -11.53 0.17
N LEU A 118 1.54 -11.92 -0.59
CA LEU A 118 1.26 -13.33 -0.86
C LEU A 118 2.26 -13.90 -1.87
N THR A 119 2.68 -15.16 -1.68
CA THR A 119 3.54 -15.90 -2.63
C THR A 119 2.99 -15.90 -4.06
N THR A 120 1.66 -15.90 -4.21
CA THR A 120 0.96 -15.88 -5.50
C THR A 120 1.11 -14.55 -6.27
N LEU A 121 1.53 -13.48 -5.60
CA LEU A 121 1.75 -12.15 -6.20
C LEU A 121 3.18 -12.00 -6.72
N GLU A 122 3.58 -12.86 -7.65
CA GLU A 122 4.96 -12.88 -8.20
C GLU A 122 5.41 -11.52 -8.77
N SER A 123 4.50 -10.79 -9.43
CA SER A 123 4.80 -9.48 -10.01
C SER A 123 5.17 -8.46 -8.93
N ALA A 124 4.46 -8.47 -7.80
CA ALA A 124 4.76 -7.62 -6.65
C ALA A 124 6.09 -8.02 -6.01
N THR A 125 6.32 -9.33 -5.83
CA THR A 125 7.59 -9.86 -5.31
C THR A 125 8.79 -9.41 -6.14
N LYS A 126 8.72 -9.58 -7.47
CA LYS A 126 9.77 -9.15 -8.41
C LYS A 126 9.97 -7.63 -8.37
N LEU A 127 8.90 -6.85 -8.26
CA LEU A 127 8.98 -5.40 -8.10
C LEU A 127 9.75 -5.03 -6.84
N TYR A 128 9.37 -5.56 -5.68
CA TYR A 128 10.02 -5.24 -4.40
C TYR A 128 11.51 -5.58 -4.42
N GLN A 129 11.87 -6.79 -4.87
CA GLN A 129 13.26 -7.20 -5.01
C GLN A 129 14.05 -6.25 -5.94
N SER A 130 13.46 -5.84 -7.07
CA SER A 130 14.09 -4.89 -8.00
C SER A 130 14.28 -3.47 -7.42
N MET A 131 13.59 -3.16 -6.32
CA MET A 131 13.68 -1.90 -5.59
C MET A 131 14.55 -1.99 -4.34
N GLY A 132 15.25 -3.11 -4.15
CA GLY A 132 16.22 -3.30 -3.06
C GLY A 132 15.61 -3.85 -1.77
N PHE A 133 14.33 -4.23 -1.77
CA PHE A 133 13.76 -4.96 -0.64
C PHE A 133 14.39 -6.34 -0.52
N VAL A 134 14.70 -6.74 0.71
CA VAL A 134 15.22 -8.06 1.05
C VAL A 134 14.22 -8.82 1.91
N THR A 135 14.21 -10.15 1.80
CA THR A 135 13.33 -10.99 2.63
C THR A 135 13.70 -10.89 4.10
N THR A 136 12.70 -10.86 4.98
CA THR A 136 12.87 -10.79 6.44
C THR A 136 11.93 -11.78 7.15
N ASN A 137 12.09 -11.92 8.47
CA ASN A 137 11.18 -12.72 9.28
C ASN A 137 9.81 -12.03 9.41
N ALA A 138 8.78 -12.82 9.69
CA ALA A 138 7.46 -12.28 10.03
C ALA A 138 7.57 -11.29 11.19
N TYR A 139 7.03 -10.08 10.99
CA TYR A 139 6.99 -9.01 12.00
C TYR A 139 5.57 -8.72 12.50
N VAL A 140 4.57 -9.39 11.90
CA VAL A 140 3.16 -9.31 12.27
C VAL A 140 2.53 -10.68 12.02
N TYR A 141 1.59 -11.05 12.88
CA TYR A 141 0.76 -12.23 12.64
C TYR A 141 -0.10 -12.02 11.39
N ASN A 142 -0.05 -12.96 10.45
CA ASN A 142 -0.93 -12.97 9.28
C ASN A 142 -1.72 -14.29 9.30
N PRO A 143 -3.07 -14.25 9.27
CA PRO A 143 -3.89 -15.45 9.24
C PRO A 143 -3.85 -16.18 7.89
N LEU A 144 -3.29 -15.56 6.85
CA LEU A 144 -3.16 -16.16 5.53
C LEU A 144 -1.92 -17.05 5.49
N ASP A 145 -2.08 -18.24 4.89
CA ASP A 145 -0.95 -19.10 4.54
C ASP A 145 -0.11 -18.45 3.42
N GLU A 146 1.16 -18.85 3.35
CA GLU A 146 2.09 -18.46 2.27
C GLU A 146 2.29 -16.93 2.10
N VAL A 147 2.61 -16.26 3.21
CA VAL A 147 2.97 -14.84 3.22
C VAL A 147 4.50 -14.69 3.23
N LEU A 148 5.00 -13.86 2.33
CA LEU A 148 6.38 -13.40 2.30
C LEU A 148 6.48 -12.02 2.95
N TYR A 149 7.57 -11.82 3.69
CA TYR A 149 7.86 -10.55 4.36
C TYR A 149 9.15 -9.96 3.80
N PHE A 150 9.13 -8.65 3.58
CA PHE A 150 10.27 -7.91 3.08
C PHE A 150 10.56 -6.68 3.91
N GLU A 151 11.81 -6.23 3.89
CA GLU A 151 12.23 -4.96 4.46
C GLU A 151 13.21 -4.22 3.55
N LEU A 152 13.23 -2.90 3.69
CA LEU A 152 14.14 -1.98 3.02
C LEU A 152 14.68 -0.99 4.06
N THR A 153 16.01 -0.83 4.08
CA THR A 153 16.66 0.29 4.81
C THR A 153 16.50 1.57 4.00
N LEU A 154 15.98 2.62 4.63
CA LEU A 154 15.63 3.90 4.02
C LEU A 154 16.76 4.94 4.12
#